data_AF-A0A962RH70-F1
#
_entry.id   AF-A0A962RH70-F1
#
_cell.length_a   1.000
_cell.length_b   1.000
_cell.length_c   1.000
_cell.angle_alpha   90.00
_cell.angle_beta   90.00
_cell.angle_gamma   90.00
#
_symmetry.space_group_name_H-M   'P 1'
#
loop_
_entity.id
_entity.type
_entity.pdbx_description
1 polymer ?
#
loop_
_entity_poly.entity_id
_entity_poly.type
_entity_poly.pdbx_seq_one_letter_code
_entity_poly.pdbx_strand_id
1 'polypeptide(L)'
;MSFDVALSGLNAAQADLNVISHNIANASTTGFKSSRAEFADVYAVTQTGLSRNAIGRGVDLKSVRQEFTQGGITFTQNNLDLAVSGQGFFRVSDAGATAYTRSGHFGVDRDGYIVNSSNQRLQGYQATDGVLSGAIGDLNVDFSDFPPKASTSVTIGANLDATSTAPTVAFDINDSTSYNDSTSTTVYDSLGTSHVMTTYYRKTGSNAWQAHVYLDNTSVTGATPITMTFDNAGEPTGGGVTTLPAAAVAGGAAPLTLTLDQNAVTQFGSVFGVNKLSQDGYPTGRLSDLDVDQHGNISARFTNGLSSVLGQVVLAN
;
A
#
# COMPACT_ATOMS: atom_id res chain seq x y z
N MET A 1 -0.18 -8.99 -68.97
CA MET A 1 0.40 -10.28 -68.52
C MET A 1 1.77 -10.12 -67.86
N SER A 2 2.82 -9.59 -68.51
CA SER A 2 4.12 -9.34 -67.82
C SER A 2 4.11 -8.07 -66.95
N PHE A 3 3.42 -7.01 -67.41
CA PHE A 3 3.27 -5.76 -66.66
C PHE A 3 2.50 -5.93 -65.35
N ASP A 4 1.48 -6.78 -65.32
CA ASP A 4 0.67 -7.01 -64.10
C ASP A 4 1.50 -7.70 -63.01
N VAL A 5 2.36 -8.64 -63.39
CA VAL A 5 3.30 -9.30 -62.48
C VAL A 5 4.31 -8.28 -61.94
N ALA A 6 4.91 -7.46 -62.80
CA ALA A 6 5.85 -6.42 -62.40
C ALA A 6 5.21 -5.33 -61.50
N LEU A 7 3.98 -4.92 -61.82
CA LEU A 7 3.22 -3.95 -61.03
C LEU A 7 2.86 -4.51 -59.66
N SER A 8 2.43 -5.78 -59.59
CA SER A 8 2.15 -6.44 -58.31
C SER A 8 3.39 -6.52 -57.40
N GLY A 9 4.57 -6.80 -57.98
CA GLY A 9 5.83 -6.80 -57.24
C GLY A 9 6.22 -5.41 -56.73
N LEU A 10 6.02 -4.35 -57.52
CA LEU A 10 6.29 -2.97 -57.10
C LEU A 10 5.35 -2.54 -55.96
N ASN A 11 4.06 -2.87 -56.06
CA ASN A 11 3.09 -2.58 -55.02
C ASN A 11 3.40 -3.34 -53.71
N ALA A 12 3.80 -4.60 -53.81
CA ALA A 12 4.22 -5.38 -52.64
C ALA A 12 5.48 -4.80 -51.96
N ALA A 13 6.48 -4.38 -52.74
CA ALA A 13 7.67 -3.71 -52.20
C ALA A 13 7.33 -2.38 -51.54
N GLN A 14 6.41 -1.59 -52.11
CA GLN A 14 5.94 -0.35 -51.49
C GLN A 14 5.21 -0.61 -50.17
N ALA A 15 4.38 -1.64 -50.09
CA ALA A 15 3.71 -2.02 -48.86
C ALA A 15 4.71 -2.47 -47.77
N ASP A 16 5.73 -3.26 -48.14
CA ASP A 16 6.79 -3.67 -47.21
C ASP A 16 7.56 -2.47 -46.66
N LEU A 17 7.96 -1.55 -47.54
CA LEU A 17 8.62 -0.30 -47.14
C LEU A 17 7.75 0.53 -46.19
N ASN A 18 6.45 0.65 -46.44
CA ASN A 18 5.54 1.37 -45.56
C ASN A 18 5.47 0.74 -44.16
N VAL A 19 5.43 -0.59 -44.06
CA VAL A 19 5.43 -1.31 -42.77
C VAL A 19 6.75 -1.09 -42.04
N ILE A 20 7.89 -1.19 -42.73
CA ILE A 20 9.21 -0.93 -42.16
C ILE A 20 9.32 0.52 -41.67
N SER A 21 8.90 1.50 -42.48
CA SER A 21 8.91 2.92 -42.11
C SER A 21 8.03 3.19 -40.89
N HIS A 22 6.86 2.57 -40.80
CA HIS A 22 5.98 2.69 -39.64
C HIS A 22 6.62 2.11 -38.37
N ASN A 23 7.30 0.97 -38.47
CA ASN A 23 8.03 0.39 -37.35
C ASN A 23 9.18 1.29 -36.88
N ILE A 24 9.96 1.85 -37.82
CA ILE A 24 11.07 2.76 -37.51
C ILE A 24 10.53 4.02 -36.81
N ALA A 25 9.46 4.61 -37.33
CA ALA A 25 8.85 5.80 -36.75
C ALA A 25 8.36 5.58 -35.32
N ASN A 26 7.91 4.36 -34.98
CA ASN A 26 7.40 4.00 -33.66
C ASN A 26 8.43 3.27 -32.78
N ALA A 27 9.70 3.23 -33.16
CA ALA A 27 10.74 2.51 -32.40
C ALA A 27 10.91 3.03 -30.95
N SER A 28 10.56 4.29 -30.70
CA SER A 28 10.60 4.91 -29.37
C SER A 28 9.24 4.95 -28.65
N THR A 29 8.16 4.48 -29.29
CA THR A 29 6.82 4.47 -28.69
C THR A 29 6.69 3.30 -27.73
N THR A 30 6.50 3.58 -26.44
CA THR A 30 6.34 2.52 -25.42
C THR A 30 5.09 1.67 -25.68
N GLY A 31 5.24 0.35 -25.55
CA GLY A 31 4.15 -0.59 -25.77
C GLY A 31 3.84 -0.87 -27.25
N PHE A 32 4.56 -0.27 -28.20
CA PHE A 32 4.40 -0.56 -29.62
C PHE A 32 4.76 -2.03 -29.95
N LYS A 33 3.98 -2.64 -30.84
CA LYS A 33 4.22 -3.97 -31.39
C LYS A 33 4.56 -3.86 -32.86
N SER A 34 5.75 -4.33 -33.23
CA SER A 34 6.21 -4.27 -34.62
C SER A 34 5.27 -5.04 -35.53
N SER A 35 5.13 -4.55 -36.76
CA SER A 35 4.29 -5.17 -37.77
C SER A 35 5.15 -5.82 -38.86
N ARG A 36 4.66 -6.90 -39.45
CA ARG A 36 5.30 -7.58 -40.57
C ARG A 36 4.30 -7.76 -41.71
N ALA A 37 4.72 -7.41 -42.93
CA ALA A 37 3.96 -7.69 -44.14
C ALA A 37 4.08 -9.19 -44.50
N GLU A 38 2.95 -9.82 -44.76
CA GLU A 38 2.86 -11.21 -45.20
C GLU A 38 2.31 -11.27 -46.62
N PHE A 39 3.05 -11.91 -47.51
CA PHE A 39 2.74 -11.97 -48.93
C PHE A 39 2.32 -13.38 -49.33
N ALA A 40 1.44 -13.47 -50.33
CA ALA A 40 1.06 -14.72 -50.96
C ALA A 40 1.24 -14.62 -52.47
N ASP A 41 1.55 -15.73 -53.11
CA ASP A 41 1.53 -15.81 -54.57
C ASP A 41 0.09 -15.80 -55.09
N VAL A 42 -0.08 -15.34 -56.33
CA VAL A 42 -1.36 -15.37 -57.02
C VAL A 42 -1.28 -16.39 -58.15
N TYR A 43 -2.04 -17.49 -58.04
CA TYR A 43 -2.19 -18.46 -59.12
C TYR A 43 -3.51 -18.27 -59.88
N ALA A 44 -3.45 -18.44 -61.21
CA ALA A 44 -4.63 -18.52 -62.05
C ALA A 44 -5.23 -19.93 -61.94
N VAL A 45 -6.20 -20.13 -61.04
CA VAL A 45 -6.98 -21.37 -61.01
C VAL A 45 -8.09 -21.27 -62.04
N THR A 46 -8.13 -22.17 -63.02
CA THR A 46 -9.32 -22.36 -63.86
C THR A 46 -10.31 -23.24 -63.10
N GLN A 47 -11.62 -22.97 -63.28
CA GLN A 47 -12.76 -23.57 -62.57
C GLN A 47 -12.83 -25.12 -62.62
N THR A 48 -11.96 -25.79 -63.40
CA THR A 48 -11.92 -27.25 -63.62
C THR A 48 -10.68 -27.96 -63.05
N GLY A 49 -9.90 -27.33 -62.17
CA GLY A 49 -9.09 -28.05 -61.18
C GLY A 49 -7.82 -28.77 -61.65
N LEU A 50 -7.33 -28.54 -62.87
CA LEU A 50 -6.05 -29.09 -63.34
C LEU A 50 -5.16 -27.99 -63.90
N SER A 51 -4.41 -27.32 -63.02
CA SER A 51 -3.28 -26.49 -63.45
C SER A 51 -2.09 -26.71 -62.54
N ARG A 52 -1.30 -27.74 -62.86
CA ARG A 52 -0.03 -28.02 -62.17
C ARG A 52 1.15 -27.18 -62.71
N ASN A 53 0.95 -26.38 -63.77
CA ASN A 53 2.00 -25.62 -64.47
C ASN A 53 1.60 -24.19 -64.88
N ALA A 54 0.57 -23.57 -64.27
CA ALA A 54 0.26 -22.17 -64.58
C ALA A 54 1.38 -21.24 -64.08
N ILE A 55 1.87 -20.38 -64.97
CA ILE A 55 2.77 -19.28 -64.63
C ILE A 55 2.03 -18.38 -63.62
N GLY A 56 2.65 -18.12 -62.47
CA GLY A 56 2.10 -17.27 -61.42
C GLY A 56 1.75 -15.87 -61.95
N ARG A 57 0.67 -15.29 -61.43
CA ARG A 57 0.16 -13.96 -61.80
C ARG A 57 0.72 -12.82 -60.96
N GLY A 58 1.68 -13.09 -60.08
CA GLY A 58 2.34 -12.10 -59.25
C GLY A 58 2.23 -12.40 -57.77
N VAL A 59 2.32 -11.36 -56.96
CA VAL A 59 2.30 -11.40 -55.49
C VAL A 59 1.24 -10.44 -54.96
N ASP A 60 0.61 -10.79 -53.86
CA ASP A 60 -0.35 -9.92 -53.16
C ASP A 60 -0.03 -9.83 -51.67
N LEU A 61 -0.34 -8.69 -51.06
CA LEU A 61 -0.23 -8.51 -49.61
C LEU A 61 -1.42 -9.19 -48.95
N LYS A 62 -1.15 -10.29 -48.26
CA LYS A 62 -2.19 -11.07 -47.58
C LYS A 62 -2.65 -10.41 -46.30
N SER A 63 -1.70 -9.92 -45.50
CA SER A 63 -1.97 -9.30 -44.20
C SER A 63 -0.76 -8.52 -43.69
N VAL A 64 -1.02 -7.57 -42.79
CA VAL A 64 0.00 -6.98 -41.93
C VAL A 64 -0.24 -7.51 -40.52
N ARG A 65 0.67 -8.35 -40.03
CA ARG A 65 0.52 -8.99 -38.72
C ARG A 65 1.38 -8.28 -37.68
N GLN A 66 0.82 -8.06 -36.49
CA GLN A 66 1.59 -7.58 -35.34
C GLN A 66 2.37 -8.73 -34.68
N GLU A 67 3.60 -8.45 -34.29
CA GLU A 67 4.50 -9.35 -33.58
C GLU A 67 4.46 -9.01 -32.09
N PHE A 68 3.98 -9.96 -31.26
CA PHE A 68 3.79 -9.76 -29.82
C PHE A 68 4.98 -10.20 -28.96
N THR A 69 6.19 -10.24 -29.53
CA THR A 69 7.40 -10.55 -28.79
C THR A 69 7.67 -9.51 -27.69
N GLN A 70 8.29 -9.95 -26.60
CA GLN A 70 8.63 -9.10 -25.45
C GLN A 70 9.90 -8.30 -25.76
N GLY A 71 9.81 -6.97 -25.63
CA GLY A 71 10.98 -6.09 -25.67
C GLY A 71 11.66 -5.98 -24.31
N GLY A 72 12.78 -5.25 -24.24
CA GLY A 72 13.43 -4.92 -22.98
C GLY A 72 12.53 -4.08 -22.07
N ILE A 73 12.65 -4.28 -20.76
CA ILE A 73 11.97 -3.47 -19.75
C ILE A 73 12.97 -2.47 -19.21
N THR A 74 12.63 -1.19 -19.28
CA THR A 74 13.43 -0.09 -18.74
C THR A 74 12.75 0.44 -17.48
N PHE A 75 13.51 0.56 -16.40
CA PHE A 75 12.99 1.14 -15.16
C PHE A 75 12.95 2.67 -15.26
N THR A 76 11.88 3.25 -14.72
CA THR A 76 11.73 4.70 -14.55
C THR A 76 11.68 5.06 -13.07
N GLN A 77 11.57 6.34 -12.74
CA GLN A 77 11.42 6.83 -11.36
C GLN A 77 9.96 7.07 -10.96
N ASN A 78 9.00 6.75 -11.83
CA ASN A 78 7.57 6.95 -11.57
C ASN A 78 6.92 5.61 -11.20
N ASN A 79 6.30 5.53 -10.03
CA ASN A 79 5.68 4.30 -9.53
C ASN A 79 4.47 3.85 -10.36
N LEU A 80 3.84 4.77 -11.10
CA LEU A 80 2.72 4.47 -11.99
C LEU A 80 3.15 4.11 -13.42
N ASP A 81 4.45 4.04 -13.70
CA ASP A 81 4.95 3.46 -14.94
C ASP A 81 5.06 1.94 -14.79
N LEU A 82 4.10 1.22 -15.37
CA LEU A 82 3.96 -0.22 -15.23
C LEU A 82 4.44 -0.96 -16.49
N ALA A 83 5.05 -2.12 -16.29
CA ALA A 83 5.40 -3.01 -17.40
C ALA A 83 4.95 -4.45 -17.07
N VAL A 84 4.10 -5.02 -17.92
CA VAL A 84 3.80 -6.46 -17.83
C VAL A 84 4.99 -7.24 -18.41
N SER A 85 5.45 -8.25 -17.69
CA SER A 85 6.40 -9.25 -18.19
C SER A 85 5.63 -10.49 -18.65
N GLY A 86 5.73 -10.83 -19.94
CA GLY A 86 5.00 -11.94 -20.54
C GLY A 86 3.74 -11.53 -21.31
N GLN A 87 2.80 -12.47 -21.44
CA GLN A 87 1.54 -12.24 -22.14
C GLN A 87 0.58 -11.39 -21.29
N GLY A 88 -0.26 -10.63 -21.98
CA GLY A 88 -1.35 -9.87 -21.37
C GLY A 88 -1.31 -8.38 -21.67
N PHE A 89 -2.44 -7.72 -21.40
CA PHE A 89 -2.68 -6.30 -21.60
C PHE A 89 -3.31 -5.69 -20.36
N PHE A 90 -2.99 -4.42 -20.12
CA PHE A 90 -3.76 -3.62 -19.17
C PHE A 90 -5.16 -3.40 -19.72
N ARG A 91 -6.18 -3.59 -18.89
CA ARG A 91 -7.56 -3.22 -19.21
C ARG A 91 -7.76 -1.75 -18.85
N VAL A 92 -8.26 -0.97 -19.80
CA VAL A 92 -8.57 0.44 -19.60
C VAL A 92 -10.01 0.74 -20.02
N SER A 93 -10.62 1.75 -19.39
CA SER A 93 -11.93 2.27 -19.72
C SER A 93 -11.77 3.53 -20.58
N ASP A 94 -12.31 3.50 -21.79
CA ASP A 94 -12.35 4.62 -22.72
C ASP A 94 -13.79 5.13 -22.82
N ALA A 95 -14.10 6.20 -22.08
CA ALA A 95 -15.45 6.74 -21.97
C ALA A 95 -16.52 5.67 -21.61
N GLY A 96 -16.15 4.66 -20.80
CA GLY A 96 -17.02 3.56 -20.39
C GLY A 96 -16.93 2.30 -21.27
N ALA A 97 -16.29 2.37 -22.43
CA ALA A 97 -15.99 1.20 -23.24
C ALA A 97 -14.70 0.52 -22.75
N THR A 98 -14.67 -0.81 -22.70
CA THR A 98 -13.44 -1.54 -22.37
C THR A 98 -12.49 -1.54 -23.57
N ALA A 99 -11.25 -1.11 -23.34
CA ALA A 99 -10.13 -1.18 -24.26
C ALA A 99 -8.91 -1.84 -23.58
N TYR A 100 -7.90 -2.15 -24.40
CA TYR A 100 -6.70 -2.86 -23.95
C TYR A 100 -5.45 -2.14 -24.44
N THR A 101 -4.45 -2.02 -23.57
CA THR A 101 -3.18 -1.38 -23.92
C THR A 101 -2.00 -2.14 -23.34
N ARG A 102 -0.87 -2.04 -24.03
CA ARG A 102 0.42 -2.51 -23.54
C ARG A 102 1.32 -1.38 -23.06
N SER A 103 0.94 -0.13 -23.34
CA SER A 103 1.61 1.05 -22.75
C SER A 103 1.18 1.15 -21.30
N GLY A 104 2.16 1.16 -20.40
CA GLY A 104 1.91 1.31 -18.96
C GLY A 104 2.34 2.65 -18.40
N HIS A 105 2.37 3.70 -19.22
CA HIS A 105 2.55 5.08 -18.74
C HIS A 105 1.22 5.58 -18.19
N PHE A 106 1.10 5.62 -16.86
CA PHE A 106 -0.07 6.11 -16.17
C PHE A 106 0.27 7.29 -15.23
N GLY A 107 -0.73 8.11 -14.97
CA GLY A 107 -0.70 9.19 -13.98
C GLY A 107 -2.07 9.31 -13.31
N VAL A 108 -2.17 10.14 -12.28
CA VAL A 108 -3.45 10.39 -11.60
C VAL A 108 -4.06 11.69 -12.12
N ASP A 109 -5.34 11.66 -12.49
CA ASP A 109 -6.07 12.86 -12.90
C ASP A 109 -6.59 13.67 -11.69
N ARG A 110 -7.27 14.79 -11.96
CA ARG A 110 -7.80 15.68 -10.92
C ARG A 110 -8.90 15.04 -10.06
N ASP A 111 -9.58 14.03 -10.60
CA ASP A 111 -10.67 13.33 -9.95
C ASP A 111 -10.18 12.05 -9.25
N GLY A 112 -8.86 11.81 -9.23
CA GLY A 112 -8.22 10.67 -8.57
C GLY A 112 -8.12 9.42 -9.43
N TYR A 113 -8.60 9.41 -10.67
CA TYR A 113 -8.50 8.21 -11.51
C TYR A 113 -7.09 8.04 -12.05
N ILE A 114 -6.63 6.79 -12.07
CA ILE A 114 -5.37 6.43 -12.74
C ILE A 114 -5.65 6.37 -14.24
N VAL A 115 -5.04 7.25 -15.01
CA VAL A 115 -5.29 7.43 -16.45
C VAL A 115 -4.00 7.34 -17.26
N ASN A 116 -4.12 6.93 -18.52
CA ASN A 116 -3.03 7.08 -19.49
C ASN A 116 -3.08 8.46 -20.19
N SER A 117 -2.14 8.71 -21.09
CA SER A 117 -2.06 9.98 -21.87
C SER A 117 -3.25 10.27 -22.77
N SER A 118 -4.13 9.29 -23.01
CA SER A 118 -5.38 9.43 -23.76
C SER A 118 -6.60 9.59 -22.84
N ASN A 119 -6.40 9.83 -21.54
CA ASN A 119 -7.43 9.90 -20.50
C ASN A 119 -8.28 8.62 -20.36
N GLN A 120 -7.74 7.47 -20.79
CA GLN A 120 -8.39 6.19 -20.53
C GLN A 120 -8.03 5.72 -19.13
N ARG A 121 -9.02 5.28 -18.35
CA ARG A 121 -8.86 4.93 -16.94
C ARG A 121 -8.41 3.50 -16.77
N LEU A 122 -7.36 3.26 -15.99
CA LEU A 122 -6.87 1.93 -15.65
C LEU A 122 -7.92 1.18 -14.83
N GLN A 123 -8.23 -0.05 -15.23
CA GLN A 123 -9.18 -0.88 -14.52
C GLN A 123 -8.49 -1.92 -13.65
N GLY A 124 -9.15 -2.29 -12.57
CA GLY A 124 -8.65 -3.25 -11.61
C GLY A 124 -9.70 -3.71 -10.61
N TYR A 125 -9.33 -4.72 -9.84
CA TYR A 125 -10.08 -5.18 -8.68
C TYR A 125 -10.10 -4.07 -7.63
N GLN A 126 -11.30 -3.71 -7.19
CA GLN A 126 -11.51 -2.61 -6.24
C GLN A 126 -11.19 -3.07 -4.82
N ALA A 127 -10.61 -2.20 -3.98
CA ALA A 127 -10.46 -2.46 -2.56
C ALA A 127 -11.46 -1.65 -1.72
N THR A 128 -11.88 -2.21 -0.59
CA THR A 128 -12.59 -1.49 0.47
C THR A 128 -11.89 -1.76 1.78
N ASP A 129 -11.47 -0.71 2.49
CA ASP A 129 -10.69 -0.78 3.72
C ASP A 129 -9.42 -1.66 3.60
N GLY A 130 -8.74 -1.58 2.45
CA GLY A 130 -7.53 -2.35 2.16
C GLY A 130 -7.76 -3.80 1.74
N VAL A 131 -9.01 -4.25 1.63
CA VAL A 131 -9.37 -5.61 1.22
C VAL A 131 -9.85 -5.62 -0.23
N LEU A 132 -9.20 -6.40 -1.08
CA LEU A 132 -9.59 -6.58 -2.48
C LEU A 132 -10.95 -7.28 -2.60
N SER A 133 -11.78 -6.76 -3.51
CA SER A 133 -13.04 -7.36 -3.94
C SER A 133 -12.90 -7.96 -5.34
N GLY A 134 -13.78 -8.90 -5.70
CA GLY A 134 -13.81 -9.46 -7.06
C GLY A 134 -14.41 -8.52 -8.12
N ALA A 135 -14.87 -7.33 -7.73
CA ALA A 135 -15.47 -6.37 -8.66
C ALA A 135 -14.38 -5.62 -9.42
N ILE A 136 -14.50 -5.57 -10.75
CA ILE A 136 -13.61 -4.78 -11.60
C ILE A 136 -14.26 -3.42 -11.87
N GLY A 137 -13.51 -2.36 -11.62
CA GLY A 137 -13.89 -0.98 -11.89
C GLY A 137 -12.69 -0.12 -12.24
N ASP A 138 -12.92 1.18 -12.40
CA ASP A 138 -11.85 2.16 -12.60
C ASP A 138 -11.06 2.32 -11.30
N LEU A 139 -9.74 2.26 -11.36
CA LEU A 139 -8.89 2.47 -10.19
C LEU A 139 -8.84 3.96 -9.87
N ASN A 140 -9.18 4.29 -8.62
CA ASN A 140 -9.24 5.65 -8.12
C ASN A 140 -8.42 5.76 -6.83
N VAL A 141 -7.72 6.88 -6.72
CA VAL A 141 -6.94 7.30 -5.56
C VAL A 141 -7.76 8.35 -4.82
N ASP A 142 -8.21 8.01 -3.61
CA ASP A 142 -8.83 8.99 -2.74
C ASP A 142 -7.76 9.87 -2.10
N PHE A 143 -7.83 11.17 -2.37
CA PHE A 143 -6.96 12.19 -1.78
C PHE A 143 -7.49 12.74 -0.45
N SER A 144 -8.63 12.23 0.04
CA SER A 144 -9.16 12.61 1.34
C SER A 144 -8.19 12.26 2.47
N ASP A 145 -8.30 13.01 3.57
CA ASP A 145 -7.50 12.71 4.76
C ASP A 145 -7.94 11.34 5.32
N PHE A 146 -6.99 10.42 5.48
CA PHE A 146 -7.23 9.13 6.13
C PHE A 146 -7.65 9.37 7.58
N PRO A 147 -8.79 8.84 8.02
CA PRO A 147 -9.35 9.16 9.32
C PRO A 147 -8.44 8.68 10.47
N PRO A 148 -8.42 9.40 11.60
CA PRO A 148 -7.69 8.95 12.78
C PRO A 148 -8.37 7.73 13.42
N LYS A 149 -7.61 7.00 14.23
CA LYS A 149 -8.13 5.95 15.12
C LYS A 149 -7.70 6.27 16.54
N ALA A 150 -8.67 6.42 17.43
CA ALA A 150 -8.40 6.58 18.86
C ALA A 150 -7.65 5.36 19.41
N SER A 151 -6.69 5.59 20.29
CA SER A 151 -6.02 4.52 21.02
C SER A 151 -7.03 3.81 21.93
N THR A 152 -6.98 2.48 21.95
CA THR A 152 -7.81 1.61 22.82
C THR A 152 -6.95 0.75 23.73
N SER A 153 -5.70 0.49 23.36
CA SER A 153 -4.76 -0.35 24.10
C SER A 153 -3.38 0.27 24.15
N VAL A 154 -2.73 0.16 25.31
CA VAL A 154 -1.32 0.48 25.50
C VAL A 154 -0.64 -0.72 26.16
N THR A 155 0.46 -1.18 25.57
CA THR A 155 1.31 -2.21 26.17
C THR A 155 2.61 -1.60 26.67
N ILE A 156 2.94 -1.87 27.93
CA ILE A 156 4.20 -1.52 28.56
C ILE A 156 4.89 -2.81 29.01
N GLY A 157 6.14 -2.98 28.58
CA GLY A 157 7.08 -3.93 29.15
C GLY A 157 8.28 -3.16 29.68
N ALA A 158 8.59 -3.38 30.95
CA ALA A 158 9.68 -2.71 31.63
C ALA A 158 10.24 -3.61 32.73
N ASN A 159 11.52 -3.44 33.06
CA ASN A 159 12.09 -3.99 34.27
C ASN A 159 12.03 -2.94 35.39
N LEU A 160 11.42 -3.25 36.53
CA LEU A 160 11.45 -2.45 37.75
C LEU A 160 12.59 -2.95 38.65
N ASP A 161 13.43 -2.05 39.16
CA ASP A 161 14.58 -2.46 39.96
C ASP A 161 14.18 -3.04 41.32
N ALA A 162 14.38 -4.35 41.49
CA ALA A 162 14.09 -5.07 42.73
C ALA A 162 14.86 -4.54 43.95
N THR A 163 15.98 -3.86 43.75
CA THR A 163 16.83 -3.28 44.80
C THR A 163 16.44 -1.86 45.19
N SER A 164 15.55 -1.22 44.42
CA SER A 164 15.06 0.13 44.71
C SER A 164 14.43 0.24 46.10
N THR A 165 14.58 1.40 46.73
CA THR A 165 13.94 1.71 48.01
C THR A 165 12.52 2.26 47.78
N ALA A 166 11.60 1.94 48.69
CA ALA A 166 10.25 2.50 48.65
C ALA A 166 10.26 3.97 49.07
N PRO A 167 9.69 4.90 48.27
CA PRO A 167 9.54 6.30 48.66
C PRO A 167 8.75 6.46 49.95
N THR A 168 9.19 7.38 50.82
CA THR A 168 8.55 7.65 52.12
C THR A 168 7.54 8.79 52.07
N VAL A 169 7.65 9.68 51.09
CA VAL A 169 6.70 10.79 50.86
C VAL A 169 5.47 10.30 50.10
N ALA A 170 4.34 11.02 50.25
CA ALA A 170 3.14 10.74 49.48
C ALA A 170 3.39 10.97 47.97
N PHE A 171 2.69 10.21 47.12
CA PHE A 171 2.86 10.31 45.67
C PHE A 171 2.44 11.70 45.14
N ASP A 172 3.34 12.34 44.39
CA ASP A 172 3.12 13.60 43.68
C ASP A 172 3.97 13.61 42.40
N ILE A 173 3.33 13.81 41.24
CA ILE A 173 4.01 13.84 39.94
C ILE A 173 5.04 14.97 39.81
N ASN A 174 4.96 16.01 40.65
CA ASN A 174 5.89 17.14 40.66
C ASN A 174 7.06 16.94 41.65
N ASP A 175 7.00 15.88 42.48
CA ASP A 175 8.08 15.50 43.38
C ASP A 175 8.73 14.20 42.88
N SER A 176 9.91 14.34 42.29
CA SER A 176 10.69 13.20 41.77
C SER A 176 11.16 12.23 42.85
N THR A 177 11.06 12.59 44.14
CA THR A 177 11.37 11.68 45.26
C THR A 177 10.18 10.82 45.67
N SER A 178 8.99 11.06 45.10
CA SER A 178 7.74 10.39 45.48
C SER A 178 7.45 9.09 44.72
N TYR A 179 8.17 8.84 43.63
CA TYR A 179 8.10 7.65 42.78
C TYR A 179 9.50 7.16 42.44
N ASN A 180 9.63 5.92 41.97
CA ASN A 180 10.92 5.33 41.61
C ASN A 180 11.26 5.64 40.16
N ASP A 181 10.31 5.36 39.26
CA ASP A 181 10.53 5.43 37.82
C ASP A 181 9.26 5.87 37.11
N SER A 182 9.41 6.34 35.88
CA SER A 182 8.27 6.67 35.04
C SER A 182 8.58 6.41 33.58
N THR A 183 7.53 6.16 32.80
CA THR A 183 7.62 6.06 31.34
C THR A 183 6.39 6.72 30.72
N SER A 184 6.54 7.25 29.51
CA SER A 184 5.47 7.93 28.80
C SER A 184 5.36 7.44 27.37
N THR A 185 4.14 7.48 26.84
CA THR A 185 3.83 7.18 25.44
C THR A 185 2.77 8.13 24.93
N THR A 186 2.77 8.37 23.63
CA THR A 186 1.76 9.19 22.97
C THR A 186 0.57 8.31 22.58
N VAL A 187 -0.62 8.70 23.03
CA VAL A 187 -1.91 8.10 22.64
C VAL A 187 -2.72 9.12 21.84
N TYR A 188 -3.73 8.66 21.11
CA TYR A 188 -4.54 9.50 20.21
C TYR A 188 -6.01 9.46 20.60
N ASP A 189 -6.68 10.61 20.57
CA ASP A 189 -8.13 10.71 20.79
C ASP A 189 -8.96 10.38 19.53
N SER A 190 -10.29 10.49 19.64
CA SER A 190 -11.22 10.24 18.52
C SER A 190 -11.12 11.24 17.37
N LEU A 191 -10.45 12.38 17.56
CA LEU A 191 -10.21 13.41 16.54
C LEU A 191 -8.77 13.35 15.99
N GLY A 192 -7.94 12.45 16.50
CA GLY A 192 -6.54 12.30 16.11
C GLY A 192 -5.57 13.23 16.84
N THR A 193 -6.02 13.92 17.89
CA THR A 193 -5.14 14.74 18.74
C THR A 193 -4.25 13.83 19.58
N SER A 194 -2.97 14.18 19.68
CA SER A 194 -2.00 13.49 20.53
C SER A 194 -2.15 13.90 21.99
N HIS A 195 -2.13 12.91 22.89
CA HIS A 195 -2.08 13.07 24.33
C HIS A 195 -0.90 12.28 24.91
N VAL A 196 -0.27 12.79 25.96
CA VAL A 196 0.85 12.09 26.61
C VAL A 196 0.31 11.29 27.78
N MET A 197 0.38 9.97 27.68
CA MET A 197 0.10 9.06 28.78
C MET A 197 1.38 8.74 29.52
N THR A 198 1.46 9.08 30.80
CA THR A 198 2.61 8.78 31.67
C THR A 198 2.20 7.79 32.76
N THR A 199 2.99 6.73 32.91
CA THR A 199 2.85 5.77 34.01
C THR A 199 4.01 5.95 34.98
N TYR A 200 3.70 6.23 36.24
CA TYR A 200 4.66 6.35 37.33
C TYR A 200 4.65 5.08 38.18
N TYR A 201 5.81 4.46 38.35
CA TYR A 201 6.00 3.27 39.16
C TYR A 201 6.55 3.67 40.54
N ARG A 202 5.87 3.20 41.58
CA ARG A 202 6.22 3.46 42.97
C ARG A 202 6.26 2.15 43.75
N LYS A 203 7.42 1.81 44.30
CA LYS A 203 7.57 0.64 45.14
C LYS A 203 6.88 0.85 46.48
N THR A 204 6.15 -0.16 46.94
CA THR A 204 5.40 -0.11 48.22
C THR A 204 5.87 -1.16 49.22
N GLY A 205 6.51 -2.22 48.75
CA GLY A 205 7.05 -3.29 49.58
C GLY A 205 7.90 -4.27 48.78
N SER A 206 8.24 -5.39 49.42
CA SER A 206 8.86 -6.52 48.70
C SER A 206 7.87 -7.07 47.67
N ASN A 207 8.31 -7.18 46.42
CA ASN A 207 7.52 -7.69 45.30
C ASN A 207 6.18 -6.97 45.08
N ALA A 208 6.06 -5.71 45.52
CA ALA A 208 4.83 -4.94 45.49
C ALA A 208 5.08 -3.50 45.01
N TRP A 209 4.37 -3.11 43.96
CA TRP A 209 4.46 -1.81 43.30
C TRP A 209 3.08 -1.23 43.03
N GLN A 210 3.05 0.08 42.86
CA GLN A 210 1.89 0.84 42.41
C GLN A 210 2.22 1.52 41.09
N ALA A 211 1.31 1.43 40.12
CA ALA A 211 1.36 2.20 38.90
C ALA A 211 0.28 3.28 38.94
N HIS A 212 0.70 4.54 38.83
CA HIS A 212 -0.17 5.70 38.72
C HIS A 212 -0.18 6.18 37.27
N VAL A 213 -1.36 6.28 36.66
CA VAL A 213 -1.48 6.64 35.25
C VAL A 213 -2.06 8.04 35.11
N TYR A 214 -1.38 8.86 34.32
CA TYR A 214 -1.76 10.23 34.00
C TYR A 214 -1.89 10.39 32.50
N LEU A 215 -2.86 11.20 32.07
CA LEU A 215 -3.03 11.66 30.69
C LEU A 215 -2.96 13.19 30.72
N ASP A 216 -2.00 13.77 30.00
CA ASP A 216 -1.73 15.23 30.00
C ASP A 216 -1.68 15.83 31.42
N ASN A 217 -0.90 15.19 32.30
CA ASN A 217 -0.74 15.57 33.71
C ASN A 217 -2.04 15.52 34.54
N THR A 218 -3.11 14.92 34.02
CA THR A 218 -4.36 14.65 34.76
C THR A 218 -4.44 13.17 35.14
N SER A 219 -4.72 12.87 36.41
CA SER A 219 -4.79 11.48 36.88
C SER A 219 -5.97 10.74 36.24
N VAL A 220 -5.68 9.59 35.62
CA VAL A 220 -6.69 8.68 35.04
C VAL A 220 -7.13 7.63 36.05
N THR A 221 -6.19 7.12 36.86
CA THR A 221 -6.48 6.16 37.94
C THR A 221 -7.12 6.80 39.17
N GLY A 222 -7.22 8.14 39.21
CA GLY A 222 -7.69 8.89 40.37
C GLY A 222 -6.81 8.65 41.60
N ALA A 223 -7.44 8.43 42.75
CA ALA A 223 -6.74 8.13 44.01
C ALA A 223 -6.36 6.64 44.16
N THR A 224 -6.82 5.76 43.26
CA THR A 224 -6.63 4.31 43.33
C THR A 224 -5.60 3.84 42.30
N PRO A 225 -4.31 3.72 42.66
CA PRO A 225 -3.31 3.20 41.72
C PRO A 225 -3.57 1.74 41.35
N ILE A 226 -2.99 1.32 40.23
CA ILE A 226 -2.95 -0.09 39.84
C ILE A 226 -1.94 -0.78 40.76
N THR A 227 -2.39 -1.80 41.49
CA THR A 227 -1.49 -2.59 42.34
C THR A 227 -0.84 -3.70 41.50
N MET A 228 0.48 -3.68 41.45
CA MET A 228 1.32 -4.65 40.76
C MET A 228 2.00 -5.55 41.79
N THR A 229 1.87 -6.87 41.64
CA THR A 229 2.54 -7.85 42.50
C THR A 229 3.39 -8.78 41.66
N PHE A 230 4.53 -9.21 42.21
CA PHE A 230 5.49 -10.08 41.54
C PHE A 230 5.70 -11.36 42.33
N ASP A 231 6.01 -12.45 41.65
CA ASP A 231 6.49 -13.67 42.29
C ASP A 231 7.98 -13.58 42.66
N ASN A 232 8.53 -14.67 43.21
CA ASN A 232 9.95 -14.73 43.56
C ASN A 232 10.88 -14.88 42.34
N ALA A 233 10.34 -15.15 41.15
CA ALA A 233 11.09 -15.15 39.91
C ALA A 233 11.15 -13.74 39.29
N GLY A 234 10.38 -12.78 39.78
CA GLY A 234 10.32 -11.41 39.27
C GLY A 234 9.27 -11.21 38.18
N GLU A 235 8.36 -12.17 38.00
CA GLU A 235 7.28 -12.13 37.01
C GLU A 235 5.98 -11.58 37.62
N PRO A 236 5.15 -10.85 36.84
CA PRO A 236 3.94 -10.23 37.36
C PRO A 236 2.85 -11.27 37.65
N THR A 237 2.24 -11.17 38.83
CA THR A 237 1.13 -12.03 39.30
C THR A 237 -0.19 -11.27 39.49
N GLY A 238 -0.15 -9.94 39.44
CA GLY A 238 -1.30 -9.05 39.61
C GLY A 238 -1.06 -7.68 38.97
N GLY A 239 -2.12 -7.01 38.54
CA GLY A 239 -2.05 -5.70 37.84
C GLY A 239 -1.67 -5.78 36.36
N GLY A 240 -1.57 -6.99 35.81
CA GLY A 240 -1.09 -7.26 34.46
C GLY A 240 -1.91 -6.64 33.32
N VAL A 241 -3.25 -6.67 33.36
CA VAL A 241 -4.10 -5.94 32.38
C VAL A 241 -5.17 -5.19 33.12
N THR A 242 -5.28 -3.88 32.87
CA THR A 242 -6.26 -3.02 33.55
C THR A 242 -6.94 -2.10 32.55
N THR A 243 -8.27 -2.11 32.51
CA THR A 243 -9.04 -1.07 31.81
C THR A 243 -9.05 0.18 32.68
N LEU A 244 -8.54 1.27 32.15
CA LEU A 244 -8.48 2.56 32.82
C LEU A 244 -9.87 3.24 32.78
N PRO A 245 -10.22 4.05 33.79
CA PRO A 245 -11.38 4.92 33.72
C PRO A 245 -11.33 5.82 32.49
N ALA A 246 -12.50 6.13 31.93
CA ALA A 246 -12.59 7.04 30.80
C ALA A 246 -12.06 8.44 31.18
N ALA A 247 -11.07 8.92 30.45
CA ALA A 247 -10.45 10.22 30.68
C ALA A 247 -11.08 11.26 29.74
N ALA A 248 -11.53 12.38 30.29
CA ALA A 248 -11.96 13.51 29.47
C ALA A 248 -10.75 14.13 28.76
N VAL A 249 -10.90 14.39 27.46
CA VAL A 249 -9.90 15.05 26.62
C VAL A 249 -10.46 16.37 26.09
N ALA A 250 -9.58 17.33 25.83
CA ALA A 250 -9.98 18.66 25.35
C ALA A 250 -10.53 18.61 23.91
N GLY A 251 -11.08 19.73 23.42
CA GLY A 251 -11.40 19.89 22.00
C GLY A 251 -12.68 19.18 21.51
N GLY A 252 -13.50 18.65 22.41
CA GLY A 252 -14.79 18.03 22.05
C GLY A 252 -14.68 16.58 21.55
N ALA A 253 -13.50 15.97 21.67
CA ALA A 253 -13.32 14.54 21.43
C ALA A 253 -14.08 13.69 22.46
N ALA A 254 -14.41 12.44 22.08
CA ALA A 254 -15.01 11.50 23.00
C ALA A 254 -14.02 11.15 24.13
N PRO A 255 -14.50 10.88 25.37
CA PRO A 255 -13.62 10.45 26.45
C PRO A 255 -12.80 9.21 26.07
N LEU A 256 -11.49 9.27 26.32
CA LEU A 256 -10.56 8.22 25.95
C LEU A 256 -10.62 7.07 26.97
N THR A 257 -10.89 5.86 26.50
CA THR A 257 -10.90 4.65 27.34
C THR A 257 -9.77 3.74 26.86
N LEU A 258 -8.79 3.48 27.73
CA LEU A 258 -7.60 2.71 27.41
C LEU A 258 -7.54 1.42 28.23
N THR A 259 -7.09 0.34 27.61
CA THR A 259 -6.63 -0.86 28.31
C THR A 259 -5.12 -0.80 28.42
N LEU A 260 -4.60 -0.82 29.65
CA LEU A 260 -3.17 -0.86 29.92
C LEU A 260 -2.74 -2.31 30.20
N ASP A 261 -1.92 -2.86 29.30
CA ASP A 261 -1.28 -4.18 29.42
C ASP A 261 0.17 -4.04 29.90
N GLN A 262 0.43 -4.58 31.08
CA GLN A 262 1.68 -4.59 31.83
C GLN A 262 2.14 -6.02 32.14
N ASN A 263 1.63 -7.04 31.45
CA ASN A 263 2.09 -8.42 31.67
C ASN A 263 3.57 -8.64 31.33
N ALA A 264 4.18 -7.73 30.57
CA ALA A 264 5.60 -7.75 30.23
C ALA A 264 6.44 -6.91 31.21
N VAL A 265 5.86 -6.40 32.29
CA VAL A 265 6.61 -5.73 33.35
C VAL A 265 7.19 -6.78 34.29
N THR A 266 8.49 -6.74 34.53
CA THR A 266 9.21 -7.63 35.45
C THR A 266 9.85 -6.83 36.59
N GLN A 267 10.33 -7.54 37.62
CA GLN A 267 11.07 -6.94 38.72
C GLN A 267 12.39 -7.69 38.98
N PHE A 268 13.43 -7.41 38.21
CA PHE A 268 14.77 -7.96 38.40
C PHE A 268 15.71 -6.97 39.09
N GLY A 269 16.83 -7.46 39.61
CA GLY A 269 17.86 -6.66 40.29
C GLY A 269 18.72 -5.79 39.36
N SER A 270 18.20 -5.41 38.20
CA SER A 270 18.80 -4.45 37.28
C SER A 270 18.07 -3.12 37.35
N VAL A 271 18.74 -2.05 36.92
CA VAL A 271 18.14 -0.70 36.83
C VAL A 271 16.86 -0.71 35.98
N PHE A 272 16.04 0.32 36.16
CA PHE A 272 14.84 0.51 35.38
C PHE A 272 15.14 0.58 33.88
N GLY A 273 14.33 -0.10 33.08
CA GLY A 273 14.46 -0.09 31.63
C GLY A 273 13.18 -0.51 30.93
N VAL A 274 12.77 0.27 29.93
CA VAL A 274 11.60 -0.03 29.09
C VAL A 274 12.05 -0.88 27.92
N ASN A 275 11.49 -2.08 27.80
CA ASN A 275 11.82 -3.04 26.74
C ASN A 275 10.71 -3.18 25.69
N LYS A 276 9.48 -2.74 26.00
CA LYS A 276 8.33 -2.74 25.09
C LYS A 276 7.44 -1.55 25.41
N LEU A 277 7.08 -0.80 24.37
CA LEU A 277 6.13 0.31 24.48
C LEU A 277 5.37 0.43 23.16
N SER A 278 4.07 0.19 23.18
CA SER A 278 3.25 0.24 21.97
C SER A 278 1.81 0.63 22.27
N GLN A 279 1.13 1.21 21.28
CA GLN A 279 -0.29 1.55 21.32
C GLN A 279 -0.90 1.40 19.92
N ASP A 280 -2.23 1.34 19.82
CA ASP A 280 -2.94 0.92 18.59
C ASP A 280 -3.70 2.03 17.84
N GLY A 281 -3.62 3.28 18.31
CA GLY A 281 -4.19 4.47 17.69
C GLY A 281 -3.21 5.20 16.78
N TYR A 282 -3.74 6.14 15.99
CA TYR A 282 -2.96 6.95 15.05
C TYR A 282 -3.70 8.23 14.68
N PRO A 283 -2.96 9.31 14.34
CA PRO A 283 -3.57 10.55 13.90
C PRO A 283 -4.06 10.41 12.45
N THR A 284 -4.73 11.45 11.97
CA THR A 284 -5.10 11.55 10.55
C THR A 284 -3.86 11.47 9.65
N GLY A 285 -4.01 10.85 8.48
CA GLY A 285 -2.94 10.71 7.49
C GLY A 285 -3.29 11.41 6.18
N ARG A 286 -2.33 12.09 5.56
CA ARG A 286 -2.46 12.57 4.18
C ARG A 286 -1.77 11.63 3.23
N LEU A 287 -2.29 11.48 2.01
CA LEU A 287 -1.60 10.73 0.97
C LEU A 287 -0.21 11.35 0.75
N SER A 288 0.82 10.52 0.93
CA SER A 288 2.22 10.91 0.74
C SER A 288 2.80 10.29 -0.52
N ASP A 289 2.43 9.05 -0.83
CA ASP A 289 3.00 8.29 -1.94
C ASP A 289 2.05 7.20 -2.44
N LEU A 290 2.26 6.76 -3.68
CA LEU A 290 1.59 5.61 -4.30
C LEU A 290 2.63 4.59 -4.73
N ASP A 291 2.40 3.34 -4.36
CA ASP A 291 3.28 2.24 -4.72
C ASP A 291 2.51 1.13 -5.43
N VAL A 292 3.18 0.44 -6.35
CA VAL A 292 2.61 -0.70 -7.06
C VAL A 292 3.55 -1.89 -6.92
N ASP A 293 3.05 -2.96 -6.30
CA ASP A 293 3.85 -4.17 -6.12
C ASP A 293 3.91 -5.04 -7.39
N GLN A 294 4.77 -6.07 -7.36
CA GLN A 294 4.93 -7.02 -8.47
C GLN A 294 3.67 -7.85 -8.81
N HIS A 295 2.66 -7.86 -7.94
CA HIS A 295 1.37 -8.51 -8.15
C HIS A 295 0.32 -7.52 -8.69
N GLY A 296 0.70 -6.27 -8.93
CA GLY A 296 -0.18 -5.21 -9.41
C GLY A 296 -1.06 -4.59 -8.33
N ASN A 297 -0.78 -4.84 -7.04
CA ASN A 297 -1.50 -4.16 -5.96
C ASN A 297 -1.02 -2.72 -5.87
N ILE A 298 -1.94 -1.79 -6.03
CA ILE A 298 -1.70 -0.37 -5.84
C ILE A 298 -2.01 -0.03 -4.39
N SER A 299 -1.04 0.54 -3.69
CA SER A 299 -1.16 0.94 -2.29
C SER A 299 -0.85 2.41 -2.09
N ALA A 300 -1.65 3.08 -1.27
CA ALA A 300 -1.41 4.43 -0.80
C ALA A 300 -0.62 4.39 0.51
N ARG A 301 0.44 5.21 0.61
CA ARG A 301 1.16 5.47 1.87
C ARG A 301 0.76 6.83 2.41
N PHE A 302 0.50 6.89 3.70
CA PHE A 302 0.03 8.10 4.37
C PHE A 302 1.10 8.69 5.29
N THR A 303 1.00 10.00 5.57
CA THR A 303 1.93 10.73 6.45
C THR A 303 1.94 10.21 7.90
N ASN A 304 0.90 9.49 8.32
CA ASN A 304 0.82 8.84 9.63
C ASN A 304 1.54 7.47 9.66
N GLY A 305 2.21 7.08 8.57
CA GLY A 305 2.98 5.83 8.45
C GLY A 305 2.16 4.61 8.05
N LEU A 306 0.84 4.74 7.89
CA LEU A 306 -0.02 3.65 7.44
C LEU A 306 0.06 3.47 5.92
N SER A 307 -0.28 2.25 5.48
CA SER A 307 -0.45 1.90 4.08
C SER A 307 -1.81 1.23 3.89
N SER A 308 -2.51 1.56 2.81
CA SER A 308 -3.78 0.91 2.44
C SER A 308 -3.76 0.52 0.96
N VAL A 309 -4.20 -0.70 0.66
CA VAL A 309 -4.41 -1.14 -0.73
C VAL A 309 -5.63 -0.41 -1.30
N LEU A 310 -5.47 0.20 -2.47
CA LEU A 310 -6.52 0.88 -3.22
C LEU A 310 -7.19 -0.06 -4.23
N GLY A 311 -6.43 -1.00 -4.77
CA GLY A 311 -6.93 -1.98 -5.72
C GLY A 311 -5.80 -2.79 -6.34
N GLN A 312 -6.16 -3.70 -7.24
CA GLN A 312 -5.20 -4.53 -7.97
C GLN A 312 -5.44 -4.41 -9.46
N VAL A 313 -4.40 -4.08 -10.23
CA VAL A 313 -4.47 -3.99 -11.69
C VAL A 313 -4.91 -5.32 -12.28
N VAL A 314 -5.91 -5.29 -13.18
CA VAL A 314 -6.35 -6.48 -13.89
C VAL A 314 -5.65 -6.58 -15.26
N LEU A 315 -5.22 -7.78 -15.60
CA LEU A 315 -4.66 -8.11 -16.91
C LEU A 315 -5.65 -8.97 -17.70
N ALA A 316 -5.68 -8.76 -19.01
CA ALA A 316 -6.43 -9.58 -19.96
C ALA A 316 -5.46 -10.31 -20.91
N ASN A 317 -5.77 -11.56 -21.26
CA ASN A 317 -5.03 -12.38 -22.24
C ASN A 317 -6.00 -13.02 -23.23
#